data_AF-A0A7K4IIG9-F1
#
_entry.id   AF-A0A7K4IIG9-F1
#
_cell.length_a   1.000
_cell.length_b   1.000
_cell.length_c   1.000
_cell.angle_alpha   90.00
_cell.angle_beta   90.00
_cell.angle_gamma   90.00
#
_symmetry.space_group_name_H-M   'P 1'
#
loop_
_entity.id
_entity.type
_entity.pdbx_description
1 polymer ?
#
loop_
_entity_poly.entity_id
_entity_poly.type
_entity_poly.pdbx_seq_one_letter_code
_entity_poly.pdbx_strand_id
1 'polypeptide(L)' 'MTEISRRGDGIAKIEGFIIFVPRAKAGQQVKIKITQVGNRYANGQIVEPVGKEGESQE' A
#
# COMPACT_ATOMS: atom_id res chain seq x y z
N MET A 1 -19.30 7.63 3.56
CA MET A 1 -18.60 8.45 2.55
C MET A 1 -17.24 7.80 2.34
N THR A 2 -17.09 7.01 1.27
CA THR A 2 -15.92 6.14 1.07
C THR A 2 -15.24 6.55 -0.23
N GLU A 3 -14.32 7.49 -0.13
CA GLU A 3 -13.55 7.97 -1.29
C GLU A 3 -12.47 6.93 -1.62
N ILE A 4 -12.83 5.91 -2.39
CA ILE A 4 -11.85 5.09 -3.10
C ILE A 4 -11.35 5.98 -4.23
N SER A 5 -10.15 6.55 -4.04
CA SER A 5 -9.48 7.30 -5.10
C SER A 5 -9.50 6.47 -6.38
N ARG A 6 -10.01 7.07 -7.46
CA ARG A 6 -10.42 6.46 -8.74
C ARG A 6 -9.33 5.69 -9.52
N ARG A 7 -8.19 5.36 -8.91
CA ARG A 7 -7.09 4.57 -9.52
C ARG A 7 -6.57 3.39 -8.68
N GLY A 8 -7.05 3.18 -7.46
CA GLY A 8 -6.67 1.98 -6.68
C GLY A 8 -5.20 1.92 -6.26
N ASP A 9 -4.48 3.03 -6.32
CA ASP A 9 -3.11 3.13 -5.82
C ASP A 9 -3.11 3.29 -4.30
N GLY A 10 -2.40 2.40 -3.60
CA GLY A 10 -2.22 2.48 -2.15
C GLY A 10 -1.11 3.46 -1.80
N ILE A 11 -1.42 4.45 -0.95
CA ILE A 11 -0.45 5.40 -0.44
C ILE A 11 -0.21 5.08 1.04
N ALA A 12 1.03 4.74 1.37
CA ALA A 12 1.47 4.56 2.75
C ALA A 12 2.16 5.84 3.23
N LYS A 13 1.85 6.27 4.46
CA LYS A 13 2.51 7.41 5.10
C LYS A 13 3.17 6.92 6.39
N ILE A 14 4.49 7.02 6.45
CA ILE A 14 5.29 6.60 7.61
C ILE A 14 6.05 7.84 8.10
N GLU A 15 5.76 8.32 9.31
CA GLU A 15 6.47 9.45 9.94
C GLU A 15 6.57 10.72 9.07
N GLY A 16 5.54 11.00 8.27
CA GLY A 16 5.54 12.16 7.35
C GLY A 16 6.17 11.89 5.99
N PHE A 17 6.77 10.73 5.79
CA PHE A 17 7.32 10.27 4.53
C PHE A 17 6.27 9.50 3.71
N ILE A 18 6.13 9.85 2.44
CA ILE A 18 5.12 9.26 1.54
C ILE A 18 5.74 8.10 0.77
N ILE A 19 5.13 6.91 0.83
CA ILE A 19 5.51 5.75 0.05
C ILE A 19 4.35 5.35 -0.86
N PHE A 20 4.61 5.29 -2.16
CA PHE A 20 3.66 4.79 -3.14
C PHE A 20 3.81 3.27 -3.25
N VAL A 21 2.69 2.57 -3.03
CA VAL A 21 2.61 1.11 -3.07
C VAL A 21 1.44 0.71 -3.98
N PRO A 22 1.69 0.46 -5.27
CA PRO A 22 0.65 -0.01 -6.17
C PRO A 22 0.11 -1.36 -5.69
N ARG A 23 -1.21 -1.57 -5.82
CA ARG A 23 -1.93 -2.79 -5.37
C ARG A 23 -2.03 -2.97 -3.85
N ALA A 24 -1.60 -2.01 -3.03
CA ALA A 24 -1.87 -2.05 -1.60
C ALA A 24 -3.33 -1.63 -1.33
N LYS A 25 -4.03 -2.46 -0.55
CA LYS A 25 -5.42 -2.19 -0.13
C LYS A 25 -5.42 -1.51 1.22
N ALA A 26 -6.29 -0.50 1.40
CA ALA A 26 -6.48 0.14 2.69
C ALA A 26 -6.93 -0.89 3.74
N GLY A 27 -6.30 -0.86 4.92
CA GLY A 27 -6.58 -1.80 6.02
C GLY A 27 -5.81 -3.12 5.96
N GLN A 28 -5.06 -3.41 4.88
CA GLN A 28 -4.22 -4.60 4.80
C GLN A 28 -2.82 -4.31 5.34
N GLN A 29 -2.29 -5.20 6.19
CA GLN A 29 -0.89 -5.18 6.58
C GLN A 29 -0.09 -5.95 5.53
N VAL A 30 0.94 -5.32 4.97
CA VAL A 30 1.78 -5.95 3.95
C VAL A 30 3.23 -5.56 4.20
N LYS A 31 4.16 -6.46 3.93
CA LYS A 31 5.58 -6.12 3.86
C LYS A 31 5.87 -5.57 2.47
N ILE A 32 6.36 -4.35 2.45
CA ILE A 32 6.83 -3.66 1.25
C ILE A 32 8.34 -3.60 1.25
N LYS A 33 8.95 -3.84 0.09
CA LYS A 33 10.36 -3.59 -0.15
C LYS A 33 10.50 -2.30 -0.95
N ILE A 34 11.25 -1.36 -0.39
CA ILE A 34 11.56 -0.11 -1.08
C ILE A 34 12.57 -0.41 -2.19
N THR A 35 12.21 -0.11 -3.43
CA THR A 35 13.09 -0.28 -4.59
C THR A 35 13.73 1.02 -5.02
N GLN A 36 13.09 2.15 -4.72
CA GLN A 36 13.59 3.48 -5.06
C GLN A 36 13.16 4.50 -4.01
N VAL A 37 14.11 5.33 -3.56
CA VAL A 37 13.87 6.46 -2.65
C VAL A 37 14.12 7.75 -3.43
N GLY A 38 13.18 8.69 -3.37
CA GLY A 38 13.30 10.03 -3.92
C GLY A 38 13.28 11.10 -2.83
N ASN A 39 13.43 12.38 -3.23
CA ASN A 39 13.58 13.49 -2.28
C ASN A 39 12.37 13.75 -1.38
N ARG A 40 11.14 13.40 -1.81
CA ARG A 40 9.91 13.63 -1.04
C ARG A 40 9.06 12.37 -0.85
N TYR A 41 9.42 11.29 -1.50
CA TYR A 41 8.66 10.05 -1.49
C TYR A 41 9.55 8.86 -1.83
N ALA A 42 9.09 7.65 -1.50
CA ALA A 42 9.66 6.41 -2.01
C ALA A 42 8.63 5.61 -2.80
N ASN A 43 9.13 4.74 -3.68
CA ASN A 43 8.34 3.73 -4.36
C ASN A 43 8.71 2.36 -3.79
N GLY A 44 7.69 1.59 -3.45
CA GLY A 44 7.84 0.25 -2.89
C GLY A 44 7.01 -0.78 -3.65
N GLN A 45 7.49 -2.02 -3.64
CA GLN A 45 6.72 -3.17 -4.14
C GLN A 45 6.37 -4.09 -2.97
N ILE A 46 5.15 -4.63 -2.98
CA ILE A 46 4.71 -5.62 -1.99
C ILE A 46 5.50 -6.89 -2.21
N VAL A 47 6.22 -7.36 -1.18
CA VAL A 47 6.99 -8.61 -1.22
C VAL A 47 6.31 -9.73 -0.45
N GLU A 48 5.55 -9.41 0.60
CA GLU A 48 4.70 -10.39 1.28
C GLU A 48 3.37 -9.73 1.72
N PRO A 49 2.22 -10.28 1.33
CA PRO A 49 0.95 -9.89 1.94
C PRO A 49 0.85 -10.51 3.35
N VAL A 50 0.90 -9.68 4.40
CA VAL A 50 0.70 -10.13 5.78
C VAL A 50 -0.79 -10.01 6.09
N GLY A 51 -1.57 -10.85 5.43
CA GLY A 51 -3.01 -10.88 5.59
C GLY A 51 -3.64 -11.82 4.57
N LYS A 52 -3.65 -13.11 4.88
CA LYS A 52 -4.81 -13.94 4.56
C LYS A 52 -5.90 -13.52 5.54
N GLU A 53 -6.99 -12.97 5.03
CA GLU A 53 -8.36 -13.02 5.58
C GLU A 53 -9.22 -12.04 4.78
N GLY A 54 -10.16 -12.58 4.02
CA GLY A 54 -11.01 -11.83 3.10
C GLY A 54 -11.36 -12.53 1.78
N GLU A 55 -11.27 -13.86 1.71
CA GLU A 55 -12.17 -14.64 0.85
C GLU A 55 -13.24 -15.26 1.74
N SER A 56 -14.19 -14.43 2.16
CA SER A 56 -15.58 -14.87 2.23
C SER A 56 -16.17 -14.59 0.85
N GLN A 57 -15.93 -15.51 -0.08
CA GLN A 57 -16.87 -15.74 -1.17
C GLN A 57 -17.91 -16.71 -0.57
N GLU A 58 -19.09 -16.18 -0.25
CA GLU A 58 -20.33 -16.96 -0.15
C GLU A 58 -21.12 -16.73 -1.45
#